data_AF-A0A928U612-F1
#
_entry.id   AF-A0A928U612-F1
#
_cell.length_a   1.000
_cell.length_b   1.000
_cell.length_c   1.000
_cell.angle_alpha   90.00
_cell.angle_beta   90.00
_cell.angle_gamma   90.00
#
_symmetry.space_group_name_H-M   'P 1'
#
loop_
_entity.id
_entity.type
_entity.pdbx_description
1 polymer ?
#
loop_
_entity_poly.entity_id
_entity_poly.type
_entity_poly.pdbx_seq_one_letter_code
_entity_poly.pdbx_strand_id
1 'polypeptide(L)'
;MKSRIPVVFVLCALLALLLAACGSKPATVNDIPAYPNATALQPGEDPIADTLVNNMSQDASLRANIGVGGSIEQMAYRLPEGTTWDQVKSYYDKELDGAGWDSGMGGPGGNLASGILESVNTSNDLFQMASWNKGKQILTLIRNVNPTNESEVYLIMSLNTN
;
A
#
# COMPACT_ATOMS: atom_id res chain seq x y z
N MET A 1 13.33 25.92 -53.52
CA MET A 1 13.61 25.20 -52.26
C MET A 1 12.28 24.89 -51.57
N LYS A 2 11.83 23.63 -51.57
CA LYS A 2 10.59 23.22 -50.86
C LYS A 2 10.93 23.02 -49.38
N SER A 3 10.32 23.84 -48.52
CA SER A 3 10.49 23.79 -47.07
C SER A 3 10.09 22.41 -46.54
N ARG A 4 11.07 21.61 -46.10
CA ARG A 4 10.88 20.30 -45.44
C ARG A 4 10.65 20.43 -43.92
N ILE A 5 10.42 21.66 -43.45
CA ILE A 5 10.38 22.02 -42.03
C ILE A 5 9.07 21.61 -41.30
N PRO A 6 7.87 21.44 -41.92
CA PRO A 6 6.66 21.27 -41.12
C PRO A 6 6.47 19.86 -40.51
N VAL A 7 7.07 18.81 -41.09
CA VAL A 7 6.82 17.42 -40.64
C VAL A 7 7.60 17.07 -39.37
N VAL A 8 8.84 17.57 -39.22
CA VAL A 8 9.69 17.30 -38.06
C VAL A 8 9.14 17.96 -36.80
N PHE A 9 8.61 19.19 -36.92
CA PHE A 9 7.99 19.90 -35.80
C PHE A 9 6.71 19.23 -35.30
N VAL A 10 5.88 18.70 -36.20
CA VAL A 10 4.66 17.95 -35.83
C VAL A 10 5.01 16.64 -35.13
N LEU A 11 6.03 15.92 -35.61
CA LEU A 11 6.49 14.67 -35.00
C LEU A 11 7.08 14.89 -33.60
N CYS A 12 7.89 15.95 -33.41
CA CYS A 12 8.43 16.30 -32.09
C CYS A 12 7.34 16.75 -31.11
N ALA A 13 6.31 17.47 -31.57
CA ALA A 13 5.18 17.86 -30.73
C ALA A 13 4.34 16.64 -30.31
N LEU A 14 4.12 15.67 -31.21
CA LEU A 14 3.45 14.40 -30.88
C LEU A 14 4.25 13.55 -29.90
N LEU A 15 5.58 13.45 -30.05
CA LEU A 15 6.42 12.76 -29.06
C LEU A 15 6.39 13.46 -27.70
N ALA A 16 6.45 14.78 -27.65
CA ALA A 16 6.39 15.53 -26.39
C ALA A 16 5.06 15.32 -25.64
N LEU A 17 3.94 15.21 -26.37
CA LEU A 17 2.62 14.90 -25.80
C LEU A 17 2.52 13.44 -25.31
N LEU A 18 3.18 12.49 -25.98
CA LEU A 18 3.23 11.09 -25.55
C LEU A 18 4.12 10.88 -24.31
N LEU A 19 5.17 11.68 -24.11
CA LEU A 19 5.99 11.62 -22.90
C LEU A 19 5.31 12.26 -21.67
N ALA A 20 4.47 13.28 -21.88
CA ALA A 20 3.75 13.93 -20.78
C ALA A 20 2.62 13.06 -20.18
N ALA A 21 2.15 12.04 -20.91
CA ALA A 21 1.08 11.14 -20.46
C ALA A 21 1.55 9.99 -19.55
N CYS A 22 2.85 9.79 -19.35
CA CYS A 22 3.39 8.73 -18.49
C CYS A 22 3.60 9.15 -17.02
N GLY A 23 3.25 10.38 -16.66
CA GLY A 23 3.32 10.85 -15.27
C GLY A 23 2.02 10.62 -14.50
N SER A 24 1.56 9.38 -14.34
CA SER A 24 0.41 9.11 -13.46
C SER A 24 0.75 9.57 -12.05
N LYS A 25 -0.10 10.41 -11.45
CA LYS A 25 0.03 10.86 -10.06
C LYS A 25 0.18 9.63 -9.14
N PRO A 26 1.06 9.66 -8.12
CA PRO A 26 1.11 8.62 -7.10
C PRO A 26 -0.28 8.36 -6.51
N ALA A 27 -0.59 7.10 -6.24
CA ALA A 27 -1.80 6.72 -5.53
C ALA A 27 -1.80 7.34 -4.12
N THR A 28 -2.97 7.62 -3.60
CA THR A 28 -3.23 7.98 -2.20
C THR A 28 -3.85 6.78 -1.49
N VAL A 29 -3.89 6.80 -0.15
CA VAL A 29 -4.52 5.69 0.60
C VAL A 29 -6.01 5.54 0.26
N ASN A 30 -6.66 6.63 -0.18
CA ASN A 30 -8.06 6.63 -0.61
C ASN A 30 -8.28 6.00 -1.99
N ASP A 31 -7.23 5.83 -2.79
CA ASP A 31 -7.30 5.14 -4.08
C ASP A 31 -7.22 3.60 -3.91
N ILE A 32 -6.87 3.13 -2.71
CA ILE A 32 -6.84 1.71 -2.37
C ILE A 32 -8.23 1.29 -1.85
N PRO A 33 -8.85 0.24 -2.41
CA PRO A 33 -10.18 -0.15 -1.99
C PRO A 33 -10.18 -0.65 -0.54
N ALA A 34 -11.19 -0.24 0.23
CA ALA A 34 -11.46 -0.83 1.53
C ALA A 34 -11.85 -2.31 1.37
N TYR A 35 -11.56 -3.13 2.37
CA TYR A 35 -12.05 -4.50 2.41
C TYR A 35 -13.59 -4.52 2.49
N PRO A 36 -14.31 -5.46 1.85
CA PRO A 36 -15.76 -5.46 1.83
C PRO A 36 -16.38 -5.49 3.23
N ASN A 37 -17.36 -4.62 3.46
CA ASN A 37 -18.03 -4.43 4.76
C ASN A 37 -17.12 -4.01 5.92
N ALA A 38 -15.88 -3.60 5.65
CA ALA A 38 -15.02 -3.02 6.65
C ALA A 38 -15.47 -1.59 6.98
N THR A 39 -15.38 -1.22 8.25
CA THR A 39 -15.74 0.12 8.74
C THR A 39 -14.47 0.89 9.05
N ALA A 40 -14.27 2.05 8.42
CA ALA A 40 -13.12 2.90 8.72
C ALA A 40 -13.19 3.40 10.16
N LEU A 41 -12.08 3.31 10.88
CA LEU A 41 -11.94 3.79 12.25
C LEU A 41 -11.44 5.24 12.24
N GLN A 42 -12.06 6.07 13.07
CA GLN A 42 -11.55 7.41 13.35
C GLN A 42 -10.53 7.38 14.50
N PRO A 43 -9.60 8.35 14.56
CA PRO A 43 -8.68 8.45 15.69
C PRO A 43 -9.43 8.53 17.03
N GLY A 44 -9.02 7.71 18.01
CA GLY A 44 -9.63 7.65 19.33
C GLY A 44 -10.81 6.69 19.46
N GLU A 45 -11.26 6.05 18.37
CA GLU A 45 -12.34 5.05 18.44
C GLU A 45 -11.87 3.70 18.96
N ASP A 46 -10.61 3.35 18.72
CA ASP A 46 -10.03 2.08 19.18
C ASP A 46 -8.54 2.23 19.59
N PRO A 47 -8.20 1.93 20.85
CA PRO A 47 -6.85 2.14 21.36
C PRO A 47 -5.80 1.21 20.73
N ILE A 48 -6.19 0.02 20.27
CA ILE A 48 -5.27 -0.94 19.63
C ILE A 48 -4.94 -0.43 18.22
N ALA A 49 -5.97 -0.06 17.46
CA ALA A 49 -5.79 0.52 16.13
C ALA A 49 -4.95 1.81 16.20
N ASP A 50 -5.27 2.71 17.13
CA ASP A 50 -4.53 3.96 17.34
C ASP A 50 -3.06 3.69 17.69
N THR A 51 -2.78 2.71 18.55
CA THR A 51 -1.41 2.35 18.92
C THR A 51 -0.60 1.89 17.71
N LEU A 52 -1.19 1.05 16.87
CA LEU A 52 -0.53 0.53 15.68
C LEU A 52 -0.29 1.63 14.63
N VAL A 53 -1.28 2.50 14.37
CA VAL A 53 -1.12 3.69 13.51
C VAL A 53 -0.01 4.59 14.06
N ASN A 54 -0.01 4.90 15.36
CA ASN A 54 1.00 5.73 15.99
C ASN A 54 2.41 5.13 15.88
N ASN A 55 2.56 3.81 16.08
CA ASN A 55 3.84 3.13 15.96
C ASN A 55 4.41 3.25 14.54
N MET A 56 3.57 3.07 13.53
CA MET A 56 3.99 3.18 12.14
C MET A 56 4.31 4.63 11.74
N SER A 57 3.54 5.62 12.23
CA SER A 57 3.83 7.04 12.02
C SER A 57 5.15 7.46 12.69
N GLN A 58 5.46 6.93 13.88
CA GLN A 58 6.74 7.17 14.55
C GLN A 58 7.92 6.58 13.76
N ASP A 59 7.80 5.34 13.32
CA ASP A 59 8.79 4.68 12.46
C ASP A 59 9.00 5.43 11.13
N ALA A 60 7.92 5.92 10.52
CA ALA A 60 7.97 6.81 9.36
C ALA A 60 8.81 8.06 9.62
N SER A 61 8.52 8.73 10.73
CA SER A 61 9.18 9.97 11.15
C SER A 61 10.66 9.74 11.42
N LEU A 62 11.01 8.61 12.04
CA LEU A 62 12.40 8.22 12.27
C LEU A 62 13.15 8.03 10.94
N ARG A 63 12.58 7.30 9.97
CA ARG A 63 13.19 7.14 8.64
C ARG A 63 13.36 8.47 7.90
N ALA A 64 12.37 9.36 7.98
CA ALA A 64 12.46 10.68 7.38
C ALA A 64 13.63 11.49 7.97
N ASN A 65 13.82 11.44 9.29
CA ASN A 65 14.89 12.16 9.99
C ASN A 65 16.31 11.71 9.61
N ILE A 66 16.47 10.46 9.17
CA ILE A 66 17.77 9.92 8.71
C ILE A 66 17.90 9.94 7.16
N GLY A 67 17.02 10.66 6.46
CA GLY A 67 17.10 10.90 5.03
C GLY A 67 16.72 9.71 4.13
N VAL A 68 16.08 8.69 4.70
CA VAL A 68 15.60 7.49 3.96
C VAL A 68 14.08 7.32 4.01
N GLY A 69 13.35 8.38 4.38
CA GLY A 69 11.90 8.35 4.52
C GLY A 69 11.16 9.15 3.46
N GLY A 70 10.08 8.57 2.95
CA GLY A 70 9.07 9.21 2.14
C GLY A 70 7.84 9.68 2.94
N SER A 71 6.80 10.12 2.25
CA SER A 71 5.49 10.42 2.87
C SER A 71 4.76 9.12 3.22
N ILE A 72 4.00 9.13 4.33
CA ILE A 72 3.14 8.00 4.72
C ILE A 72 1.70 8.48 4.88
N GLU A 73 0.78 7.73 4.29
CA GLU A 73 -0.66 7.84 4.50
C GLU A 73 -1.17 6.55 5.14
N GLN A 74 -2.04 6.65 6.16
CA GLN A 74 -2.54 5.49 6.88
C GLN A 74 -4.03 5.55 7.11
N MET A 75 -4.66 4.38 7.14
CA MET A 75 -6.06 4.22 7.47
C MET A 75 -6.26 2.92 8.24
N ALA A 76 -7.08 2.96 9.27
CA ALA A 76 -7.45 1.78 10.05
C ALA A 76 -8.92 1.42 9.79
N TYR A 77 -9.20 0.13 9.80
CA TYR A 77 -10.53 -0.42 9.60
C TYR A 77 -10.82 -1.49 10.64
N ARG A 78 -12.07 -1.58 11.07
CA ARG A 78 -12.63 -2.78 11.68
C ARG A 78 -13.15 -3.70 10.59
N LEU A 79 -12.69 -4.95 10.58
CA LEU A 79 -13.15 -5.97 9.65
C LEU A 79 -14.40 -6.69 10.18
N PRO A 80 -15.21 -7.30 9.30
CA PRO A 80 -16.27 -8.20 9.72
C PRO A 80 -15.74 -9.34 10.60
N GLU A 81 -16.53 -9.76 11.57
CA GLU A 81 -16.20 -10.91 12.43
C GLU A 81 -15.91 -12.16 11.59
N GLY A 82 -14.91 -12.95 12.00
CA GLY A 82 -14.52 -14.17 11.30
C GLY A 82 -13.72 -13.95 10.01
N THR A 83 -13.41 -12.69 9.65
CA THR A 83 -12.55 -12.42 8.48
C THR A 83 -11.15 -12.98 8.69
N THR A 84 -10.74 -13.91 7.82
CA THR A 84 -9.42 -14.56 7.87
C THR A 84 -8.39 -13.79 7.07
N TRP A 85 -7.11 -14.07 7.32
CA TRP A 85 -6.03 -13.49 6.54
C TRP A 85 -6.07 -13.87 5.07
N ASP A 86 -6.33 -15.14 4.76
CA ASP A 86 -6.41 -15.60 3.37
C ASP A 86 -7.48 -14.85 2.58
N GLN A 87 -8.61 -14.54 3.22
CA GLN A 87 -9.68 -13.74 2.60
C GLN A 87 -9.22 -12.30 2.33
N VAL A 88 -8.57 -11.66 3.30
CA VAL A 88 -8.01 -10.31 3.14
C VAL A 88 -6.96 -10.29 2.04
N LYS A 89 -5.97 -11.18 2.11
CA LYS A 89 -4.86 -11.25 1.16
C LYS A 89 -5.38 -11.55 -0.25
N SER A 90 -6.27 -12.52 -0.42
CA SER A 90 -6.84 -12.86 -1.73
C SER A 90 -7.63 -11.71 -2.34
N TYR A 91 -8.37 -10.95 -1.53
CA TYR A 91 -9.07 -9.76 -1.99
C TYR A 91 -8.08 -8.72 -2.53
N TYR A 92 -7.05 -8.37 -1.76
CA TYR A 92 -6.08 -7.36 -2.17
C TYR A 92 -5.16 -7.81 -3.30
N ASP A 93 -4.77 -9.08 -3.34
CA ASP A 93 -4.03 -9.63 -4.49
C ASP A 93 -4.81 -9.41 -5.79
N LYS A 94 -6.13 -9.66 -5.78
CA LYS A 94 -6.98 -9.45 -6.95
C LYS A 94 -7.12 -7.97 -7.32
N GLU A 95 -7.46 -7.11 -6.36
CA GLU A 95 -7.72 -5.69 -6.62
C GLU A 95 -6.44 -4.94 -7.04
N LEU A 96 -5.29 -5.31 -6.46
CA LEU A 96 -4.03 -4.61 -6.66
C LEU A 96 -3.29 -5.11 -7.92
N ASP A 97 -3.34 -6.40 -8.25
CA ASP A 97 -2.76 -6.95 -9.48
C ASP A 97 -3.37 -6.28 -10.73
N GLY A 98 -4.71 -6.19 -10.77
CA GLY A 98 -5.43 -5.50 -11.85
C GLY A 98 -5.13 -3.99 -11.94
N ALA A 99 -4.66 -3.39 -10.85
CA ALA A 99 -4.25 -1.99 -10.78
C ALA A 99 -2.74 -1.78 -11.00
N GLY A 100 -1.98 -2.83 -11.34
CA GLY A 100 -0.56 -2.76 -11.66
C GLY A 100 0.35 -2.61 -10.44
N TRP A 101 -0.02 -3.22 -9.32
CA TRP A 101 0.83 -3.39 -8.16
C TRP A 101 1.43 -4.79 -8.15
N ASP A 102 2.71 -4.89 -7.79
CA ASP A 102 3.41 -6.16 -7.64
C ASP A 102 3.43 -6.57 -6.15
N SER A 103 3.34 -7.87 -5.87
CA SER A 103 3.52 -8.38 -4.51
C SER A 103 4.92 -8.10 -3.97
N GLY A 104 5.01 -7.86 -2.67
CA GLY A 104 6.24 -7.59 -1.95
C GLY A 104 6.62 -6.11 -1.88
N MET A 105 7.76 -5.83 -1.26
CA MET A 105 8.24 -4.47 -0.99
C MET A 105 9.01 -3.82 -2.16
N GLY A 106 9.12 -4.51 -3.29
CA GLY A 106 9.95 -4.07 -4.43
C GLY A 106 11.47 -4.13 -4.16
N GLY A 107 12.25 -3.80 -5.18
CA GLY A 107 13.72 -3.75 -5.11
C GLY A 107 14.41 -5.12 -4.99
N PRO A 108 15.76 -5.13 -4.89
CA PRO A 108 16.57 -6.36 -4.98
C PRO A 108 16.30 -7.41 -3.89
N GLY A 109 15.67 -7.04 -2.78
CA GLY A 109 15.35 -7.92 -1.64
C GLY A 109 13.87 -8.18 -1.40
N GLY A 110 12.96 -7.56 -2.17
CA GLY A 110 11.52 -7.60 -1.89
C GLY A 110 10.89 -9.01 -1.92
N ASN A 111 11.38 -9.86 -2.83
CA ASN A 111 10.89 -11.24 -2.96
C ASN A 111 11.32 -12.13 -1.79
N LEU A 112 12.53 -11.92 -1.26
CA LEU A 112 13.02 -12.63 -0.06
C LEU A 112 12.24 -12.22 1.19
N ALA A 113 11.98 -10.92 1.35
CA ALA A 113 11.17 -10.41 2.46
C ALA A 113 9.76 -11.02 2.46
N SER A 114 9.14 -11.17 1.27
CA SER A 114 7.79 -11.72 1.14
C SER A 114 7.69 -13.17 1.61
N GLY A 115 8.70 -14.01 1.32
CA GLY A 115 8.73 -15.40 1.80
C GLY A 115 8.89 -15.52 3.32
N ILE A 116 9.66 -14.62 3.94
CA ILE A 116 9.79 -14.55 5.41
C ILE A 116 8.48 -14.12 6.05
N LEU A 117 7.82 -13.10 5.48
CA LEU A 117 6.54 -12.60 5.97
C LEU A 117 5.45 -13.70 5.92
N GLU A 118 5.41 -14.49 4.85
CA GLU A 118 4.46 -15.60 4.75
C GLU A 118 4.67 -16.65 5.87
N SER A 119 5.93 -16.98 6.16
CA SER A 119 6.26 -17.87 7.28
C SER A 119 5.86 -17.27 8.63
N VAL A 120 6.02 -15.96 8.82
CA VAL A 120 5.61 -15.28 10.05
C VAL A 120 4.09 -15.30 10.20
N ASN A 121 3.35 -15.01 9.11
CA ASN A 121 1.89 -15.01 9.08
C ASN A 121 1.31 -16.38 9.45
N THR A 122 1.97 -17.46 9.03
CA THR A 122 1.55 -18.84 9.35
C THR A 122 1.78 -19.18 10.83
N SER A 123 2.71 -18.50 11.50
CA SER A 123 3.07 -18.74 12.89
C SER A 123 2.33 -17.86 13.90
N ASN A 124 1.62 -16.83 13.41
CA ASN A 124 1.00 -15.80 14.25
C ASN A 124 -0.35 -15.34 13.70
N ASP A 125 -1.44 -15.99 14.13
CA ASP A 125 -2.79 -15.65 13.69
C ASP A 125 -3.32 -14.31 14.27
N LEU A 126 -2.65 -13.76 15.28
CA LEU A 126 -3.00 -12.47 15.88
C LEU A 126 -2.41 -11.29 15.13
N PHE A 127 -1.34 -11.50 14.34
CA PHE A 127 -0.66 -10.44 13.61
C PHE A 127 -0.12 -10.97 12.29
N GLN A 128 -0.72 -10.52 11.20
CA GLN A 128 -0.38 -10.95 9.85
C GLN A 128 -0.20 -9.73 8.96
N MET A 129 0.73 -9.82 8.01
CA MET A 129 1.06 -8.69 7.15
C MET A 129 1.45 -9.10 5.73
N ALA A 130 1.16 -8.22 4.78
CA ALA A 130 1.60 -8.32 3.40
C ALA A 130 1.92 -6.93 2.87
N SER A 131 2.78 -6.90 1.86
CA SER A 131 3.12 -5.67 1.17
C SER A 131 2.96 -5.84 -0.33
N TRP A 132 2.64 -4.74 -1.00
CA TRP A 132 2.63 -4.59 -2.46
C TRP A 132 3.40 -3.33 -2.82
N ASN A 133 3.96 -3.28 -4.02
CA ASN A 133 4.71 -2.13 -4.50
C ASN A 133 4.26 -1.70 -5.88
N LYS A 134 4.34 -0.40 -6.14
CA LYS A 134 4.07 0.20 -7.45
C LYS A 134 4.97 1.41 -7.66
N GLY A 135 5.98 1.25 -8.50
CA GLY A 135 7.00 2.28 -8.71
C GLY A 135 7.76 2.57 -7.41
N LYS A 136 7.56 3.77 -6.84
CA LYS A 136 8.18 4.19 -5.57
C LYS A 136 7.25 4.04 -4.36
N GLN A 137 6.07 3.47 -4.57
CA GLN A 137 5.08 3.30 -3.52
C GLN A 137 5.13 1.89 -2.96
N ILE A 138 4.99 1.76 -1.65
CA ILE A 138 4.83 0.49 -0.94
C ILE A 138 3.56 0.60 -0.10
N LEU A 139 2.61 -0.28 -0.40
CA LEU A 139 1.42 -0.51 0.41
C LEU A 139 1.72 -1.66 1.36
N THR A 140 1.51 -1.46 2.66
CA THR A 140 1.57 -2.53 3.66
C THR A 140 0.21 -2.66 4.33
N LEU A 141 -0.28 -3.88 4.39
CA LEU A 141 -1.48 -4.24 5.13
C LEU A 141 -1.09 -5.05 6.36
N ILE A 142 -1.71 -4.73 7.48
CA ILE A 142 -1.53 -5.43 8.75
C ILE A 142 -2.92 -5.84 9.24
N ARG A 143 -3.16 -7.15 9.33
CA ARG A 143 -4.31 -7.70 10.04
C ARG A 143 -3.91 -7.96 11.48
N ASN A 144 -4.69 -7.45 12.41
CA ASN A 144 -4.52 -7.72 13.84
C ASN A 144 -5.82 -8.23 14.45
N VAL A 145 -5.72 -9.25 15.30
CA VAL A 145 -6.84 -9.75 16.11
C VAL A 145 -6.63 -9.28 17.54
N ASN A 146 -7.66 -8.70 18.16
CA ASN A 146 -7.58 -8.31 19.56
C ASN A 146 -7.41 -9.56 20.44
N PRO A 147 -6.31 -9.70 21.20
CA PRO A 147 -6.04 -10.89 22.02
C PRO A 147 -7.01 -11.04 23.21
N THR A 148 -7.76 -9.99 23.55
CA THR A 148 -8.76 -10.01 24.61
C THR A 148 -10.20 -10.16 24.09
N ASN A 149 -10.40 -10.00 22.77
CA ASN A 149 -11.67 -10.19 22.09
C ASN A 149 -11.46 -10.60 20.62
N GLU A 150 -11.39 -11.90 20.34
CA GLU A 150 -11.07 -12.40 19.00
C GLU A 150 -12.10 -12.06 17.90
N SER A 151 -13.30 -11.60 18.30
CA SER A 151 -14.31 -11.08 17.35
C SER A 151 -13.90 -9.72 16.75
N GLU A 152 -13.00 -9.00 17.43
CA GLU A 152 -12.46 -7.73 16.96
C GLU A 152 -11.22 -7.95 16.11
N VAL A 153 -11.41 -7.78 14.81
CA VAL A 153 -10.34 -7.89 13.82
C VAL A 153 -10.14 -6.51 13.18
N TYR A 154 -8.90 -6.07 13.14
CA TYR A 154 -8.47 -4.79 12.59
C TYR A 154 -7.64 -4.98 11.34
N LEU A 155 -7.80 -4.08 10.37
CA LEU A 155 -6.94 -3.96 9.21
C LEU A 155 -6.34 -2.56 9.20
N ILE A 156 -5.02 -2.49 9.20
CA ILE A 156 -4.30 -1.22 9.06
C ILE A 156 -3.66 -1.22 7.69
N MET A 157 -3.96 -0.16 6.97
CA MET A 157 -3.42 0.13 5.66
C MET A 157 -2.41 1.27 5.79
N SER A 158 -1.20 1.05 5.29
CA SER A 158 -0.16 2.05 5.29
C SER A 158 0.45 2.15 3.90
N LEU A 159 0.32 3.32 3.29
CA LEU A 159 0.90 3.63 2.00
C LEU A 159 2.11 4.54 2.21
N ASN A 160 3.28 4.05 1.83
CA ASN A 160 4.52 4.80 1.80
C ASN A 160 4.84 5.22 0.35
N THR A 161 5.27 6.47 0.15
CA THR A 161 5.75 6.97 -1.14
C THR A 161 7.13 7.61 -0.98
N ASN A 162 8.16 7.02 -1.61
CA ASN A 162 9.55 7.50 -1.60
C ASN A 162 9.93 8.36 -2.82
#